data_AF-A0A178J9P3-F1
#
_entry.id   AF-A0A178J9P3-F1
#
_cell.length_a   1.000
_cell.length_b   1.000
_cell.length_c   1.000
_cell.angle_alpha   90.00
_cell.angle_beta   90.00
_cell.angle_gamma   90.00
#
_symmetry.space_group_name_H-M   'P 1'
#
loop_
_entity.id
_entity.type
_entity.pdbx_description
1 polymer ?
#
loop_
_entity_poly.entity_id
_entity_poly.type
_entity_poly.pdbx_seq_one_letter_code
_entity_poly.pdbx_strand_id
1 'polypeptide(L)'
;MNQIKEIYIQLRDEIFDALDAATLVEITTQELEEQLKDSVNILIDKKKLQVSSLKRVELVKALLDELKGLGPLQKLVDNDDISDIMINGPSDIFIEIGGKVEKSPIQFVNEKQLNTIAKRIASNVGRRIDESKPLCDARLMDGSRVNIVIPPLAIDGTSISIRKFKEQKIKLENLVEFGAMSVEMAKLLSIASHCKCNILISGGTGSGKTTLLNALSGFIGETERIVTIEDAAELQLQKPHIVRLETRQASVEGTGEVSARELVINSLRMRPDRIIVGECRGGEAFEMLQAMNTGHDGSMSTLHANTPRDAIARTESMVMMATASLPIAAIRRTIVSAVDLIVQVKRLHDGSRKVMYISEIIGMEGDSVVMEDIFRYEASSEYKEGKIKGEFRTPGLSTRSVIYERAKFFGLEDTVREIFA
;
A
#
# COMPACT_ATOMS: atom_id res chain seq x y z
N MET A 1 -14.68 -30.98 19.98
CA MET A 1 -14.84 -29.51 20.03
C MET A 1 -14.14 -29.00 21.29
N ASN A 2 -13.47 -27.85 21.25
CA ASN A 2 -12.70 -27.35 22.39
C ASN A 2 -13.69 -26.89 23.49
N GLN A 3 -13.63 -27.45 24.71
CA GLN A 3 -14.57 -27.20 25.83
C GLN A 3 -14.76 -25.69 26.11
N ILE A 4 -13.72 -24.88 25.88
CA ILE A 4 -13.78 -23.42 26.03
C ILE A 4 -14.71 -22.77 24.99
N LYS A 5 -14.76 -23.28 23.75
CA LYS A 5 -15.61 -22.73 22.68
C LYS A 5 -17.09 -22.91 23.04
N GLU A 6 -17.46 -24.04 23.62
CA GLU A 6 -18.83 -24.29 24.09
C GLU A 6 -19.20 -23.36 25.26
N ILE A 7 -18.28 -23.19 26.23
CA ILE A 7 -18.47 -22.24 27.32
C ILE A 7 -18.62 -20.81 26.78
N TYR A 8 -17.79 -20.40 25.83
CA TYR A 8 -17.89 -19.09 25.18
C TYR A 8 -19.26 -18.87 24.55
N ILE A 9 -19.74 -19.82 23.75
CA ILE A 9 -21.04 -19.71 23.07
C ILE A 9 -22.18 -19.59 24.09
N GLN A 10 -22.17 -20.41 25.15
CA GLN A 10 -23.19 -20.35 26.19
C GLN A 10 -23.22 -19.00 26.93
N LEU A 11 -22.03 -18.48 27.30
CA LEU A 11 -21.93 -17.19 27.99
C LEU A 11 -22.33 -16.04 27.06
N ARG A 12 -21.86 -16.07 25.82
CA ARG A 12 -22.15 -15.07 24.79
C ARG A 12 -23.64 -14.91 24.57
N ASP A 13 -24.36 -16.01 24.34
CA ASP A 13 -25.78 -15.95 24.01
C ASP A 13 -26.59 -15.35 25.18
N GLU A 14 -26.32 -15.77 26.42
CA GLU A 14 -26.99 -15.20 27.61
C GLU A 14 -26.67 -13.72 27.85
N ILE A 15 -25.41 -13.32 27.66
CA ILE A 15 -24.99 -11.92 27.84
C ILE A 15 -25.59 -11.04 26.73
N PHE A 16 -25.57 -11.50 25.48
CA PHE A 16 -26.02 -10.69 24.35
C PHE A 16 -27.55 -10.55 24.30
N ASP A 17 -28.29 -11.56 24.75
CA ASP A 17 -29.76 -11.47 24.88
C ASP A 17 -30.18 -10.49 25.99
N ALA A 18 -29.32 -10.25 26.99
CA ALA A 18 -29.56 -9.31 28.08
C ALA A 18 -29.08 -7.88 27.79
N LEU A 19 -28.29 -7.67 26.73
CA LEU A 19 -27.73 -6.37 26.36
C LEU A 19 -28.67 -5.61 25.41
N ASP A 20 -28.97 -4.36 25.74
CA ASP A 20 -29.63 -3.44 24.82
C ASP A 20 -28.58 -2.78 23.90
N ALA A 21 -28.88 -2.79 22.60
CA ALA A 21 -28.03 -2.22 21.56
C ALA A 21 -27.83 -0.71 21.73
N ALA A 22 -28.81 0.01 22.29
CA ALA A 22 -28.68 1.44 22.56
C ALA A 22 -27.59 1.73 23.62
N THR A 23 -27.52 0.90 24.66
CA THR A 23 -26.59 1.04 25.78
C THR A 23 -25.13 0.83 25.37
N LEU A 24 -24.88 0.01 24.35
CA LEU A 24 -23.53 -0.28 23.83
C LEU A 24 -22.87 0.94 23.15
N VAL A 25 -23.66 1.91 22.69
CA VAL A 25 -23.17 3.12 22.02
C VAL A 25 -22.65 4.14 23.03
N GLU A 26 -23.30 4.26 24.19
CA GLU A 26 -23.00 5.28 25.20
C GLU A 26 -21.93 4.85 26.21
N ILE A 27 -21.83 3.55 26.50
CA ILE A 27 -20.89 3.03 27.49
C ILE A 27 -19.43 3.14 27.00
N THR A 28 -18.49 3.44 27.89
CA THR A 28 -17.06 3.42 27.55
C THR A 28 -16.53 1.99 27.40
N THR A 29 -15.34 1.80 26.82
CA THR A 29 -14.76 0.44 26.68
C THR A 29 -14.35 -0.14 28.03
N GLN A 30 -13.86 0.69 28.96
CA GLN A 30 -13.47 0.27 30.30
C GLN A 30 -14.67 -0.18 31.13
N GLU A 31 -15.76 0.60 31.14
CA GLU A 31 -16.99 0.24 31.86
C GLU A 31 -17.61 -1.05 31.32
N LEU A 32 -17.61 -1.22 29.99
CA LEU A 32 -18.11 -2.46 29.38
C LEU A 32 -17.26 -3.67 29.75
N GLU A 33 -15.93 -3.51 29.80
CA GLU A 33 -15.03 -4.59 30.21
C GLU A 33 -15.27 -5.02 31.67
N GLU A 34 -15.47 -4.07 32.58
CA GLU A 34 -15.81 -4.34 33.99
C GLU A 34 -17.16 -5.07 34.10
N GLN A 35 -18.20 -4.59 33.41
CA GLN A 35 -19.53 -5.24 33.41
C GLN A 35 -19.50 -6.66 32.83
N LEU A 36 -18.74 -6.87 31.76
CA LEU A 36 -18.55 -8.20 31.16
C LEU A 36 -17.81 -9.11 32.12
N LYS A 37 -16.78 -8.62 32.81
CA LYS A 37 -16.02 -9.39 33.80
C LYS A 37 -16.92 -9.87 34.95
N ASP A 38 -17.78 -8.99 35.47
CA ASP A 38 -18.71 -9.34 36.54
C ASP A 38 -19.75 -10.36 36.05
N SER A 39 -20.33 -10.12 34.88
CA SER A 39 -21.33 -11.00 34.28
C SER A 39 -20.77 -12.39 33.97
N VAL A 40 -19.57 -12.47 33.39
CA VAL A 40 -18.86 -13.73 33.12
C VAL A 40 -18.59 -14.49 34.43
N ASN A 41 -18.13 -13.81 35.49
CA ASN A 41 -17.89 -14.45 36.79
C ASN A 41 -19.18 -15.01 37.39
N ILE A 42 -20.25 -14.22 37.42
CA ILE A 42 -21.56 -14.63 37.94
C ILE A 42 -22.07 -15.86 37.18
N LEU A 43 -22.00 -15.86 35.85
CA LEU A 43 -22.51 -16.96 35.03
C LEU A 43 -21.66 -18.23 35.17
N ILE A 44 -20.33 -18.12 35.23
CA ILE A 44 -19.43 -19.25 35.45
C ILE A 44 -19.70 -19.90 36.80
N ASP A 45 -19.85 -19.10 37.86
CA ASP A 45 -20.07 -19.59 39.21
C ASP A 45 -21.48 -20.19 39.37
N LYS A 46 -22.52 -19.54 38.81
CA LYS A 46 -23.90 -20.05 38.77
C LYS A 46 -24.00 -21.41 38.06
N LYS A 47 -23.27 -21.59 36.95
CA LYS A 47 -23.24 -22.82 36.16
C LYS A 47 -22.20 -23.84 36.67
N LYS A 48 -21.42 -23.51 37.71
CA LYS A 48 -20.35 -24.35 38.28
C LYS A 48 -19.32 -24.80 37.24
N LEU A 49 -18.99 -23.93 36.28
CA LEU A 49 -18.04 -24.23 35.21
C LEU A 49 -16.59 -24.12 35.73
N GLN A 50 -15.75 -25.12 35.41
CA GLN A 50 -14.35 -25.12 35.79
C GLN A 50 -13.50 -24.34 34.78
N VAL A 51 -13.34 -23.04 35.01
CA VAL A 51 -12.58 -22.13 34.14
C VAL A 51 -11.51 -21.41 34.97
N SER A 52 -10.24 -21.54 34.55
CA SER A 52 -9.12 -20.85 35.20
C SER A 52 -9.21 -19.34 35.02
N SER A 53 -8.60 -18.57 35.94
CA SER A 53 -8.62 -17.10 35.91
C SER A 53 -8.10 -16.53 34.59
N LEU A 54 -7.02 -17.12 34.03
CA LEU A 54 -6.48 -16.74 32.72
C LEU A 54 -7.52 -16.89 31.59
N LYS A 55 -8.24 -18.02 31.55
CA LYS A 55 -9.29 -18.26 30.55
C LYS A 55 -10.49 -17.35 30.74
N ARG A 56 -10.83 -16.97 31.97
CA ARG A 56 -11.90 -15.98 32.23
C ARG A 56 -11.55 -14.63 31.60
N VAL A 57 -10.30 -14.17 31.74
CA VAL A 57 -9.82 -12.95 31.09
C VAL A 57 -9.88 -13.05 29.56
N GLU A 58 -9.48 -14.20 28.99
CA GLU A 58 -9.58 -14.44 27.54
C GLU A 58 -11.04 -14.40 27.03
N LEU A 59 -12.00 -14.94 27.79
CA LEU A 59 -13.41 -14.91 27.46
C LEU A 59 -13.97 -13.48 27.48
N VAL A 60 -13.64 -12.70 28.53
CA VAL A 60 -14.04 -11.29 28.62
C VAL A 60 -13.50 -10.50 27.44
N LYS A 61 -12.21 -10.67 27.12
CA LYS A 61 -11.60 -10.01 25.96
C LYS A 61 -12.31 -10.40 24.65
N ALA A 62 -12.60 -11.69 24.44
CA ALA A 62 -13.28 -12.14 23.23
C ALA A 62 -14.71 -11.58 23.09
N LEU A 63 -15.46 -11.46 24.20
CA LEU A 63 -16.78 -10.84 24.21
C LEU A 63 -16.69 -9.32 23.95
N LEU A 64 -15.70 -8.65 24.53
CA LEU A 64 -15.43 -7.23 24.30
C LEU A 64 -15.08 -6.97 22.82
N ASP A 65 -14.19 -7.77 22.25
CA ASP A 65 -13.83 -7.72 20.84
C ASP A 65 -15.05 -7.99 19.95
N GLU A 66 -15.96 -8.88 20.33
CA GLU A 66 -17.19 -9.13 19.57
C GLU A 66 -18.19 -7.97 19.68
N LEU A 67 -18.27 -7.26 20.81
CA LEU A 67 -19.21 -6.15 20.99
C LEU A 67 -18.69 -4.85 20.36
N LYS A 68 -17.41 -4.51 20.56
CA LYS A 68 -16.82 -3.24 20.12
C LYS A 68 -15.73 -3.35 19.05
N GLY A 69 -15.08 -4.51 18.92
CA GLY A 69 -13.99 -4.74 17.97
C GLY A 69 -14.43 -5.49 16.72
N LEU A 70 -13.52 -6.33 16.20
CA LEU A 70 -13.72 -7.18 15.03
C LEU A 70 -14.02 -8.65 15.39
N GLY A 71 -14.41 -8.91 16.64
CA GLY A 71 -14.68 -10.24 17.17
C GLY A 71 -13.49 -11.20 16.97
N PRO A 72 -13.71 -12.43 16.46
CA PRO A 72 -12.63 -13.39 16.23
C PRO A 72 -11.50 -12.87 15.33
N LEU A 73 -11.78 -11.89 14.45
CA LEU A 73 -10.77 -11.33 13.54
C LEU A 73 -9.74 -10.46 14.25
N GLN A 74 -10.05 -9.93 15.45
CA GLN A 74 -9.15 -9.03 16.16
C GLN A 74 -7.76 -9.66 16.34
N LYS A 75 -7.71 -10.94 16.73
CA LYS A 75 -6.44 -11.68 16.90
C LYS A 75 -5.64 -11.85 15.60
N LEU A 76 -6.29 -11.91 14.44
CA LEU A 76 -5.62 -12.02 13.14
C LEU A 76 -5.14 -10.65 12.66
N VAL A 77 -5.97 -9.62 12.84
CA VAL A 77 -5.65 -8.24 12.48
C VAL A 77 -4.51 -7.71 13.34
N ASP A 78 -4.44 -8.06 14.62
CA ASP A 78 -3.37 -7.62 15.52
C ASP A 78 -2.02 -8.34 15.28
N ASN A 79 -1.99 -9.42 14.48
CA ASN A 79 -0.76 -10.18 14.25
C ASN A 79 0.02 -9.67 13.01
N ASP A 80 1.13 -8.99 13.24
CA ASP A 80 1.98 -8.37 12.20
C ASP A 80 2.66 -9.33 11.22
N ASP A 81 2.71 -10.63 11.54
CA ASP A 81 3.24 -11.65 10.63
C ASP A 81 2.27 -11.97 9.48
N ILE A 82 0.97 -11.68 9.67
CA ILE A 82 -0.07 -11.91 8.68
C ILE A 82 -0.12 -10.75 7.68
N SER A 83 -0.12 -11.04 6.37
CA SER A 83 -0.28 -10.05 5.29
C SER A 83 -1.71 -9.96 4.78
N ASP A 84 -2.37 -11.10 4.60
CA ASP A 84 -3.73 -11.19 4.06
C ASP A 84 -4.58 -12.17 4.89
N ILE A 85 -5.86 -11.85 5.08
CA ILE A 85 -6.86 -12.69 5.77
C ILE A 85 -8.01 -12.90 4.79
N MET A 86 -8.35 -14.15 4.49
CA MET A 86 -9.40 -14.52 3.54
C MET A 86 -10.43 -15.38 4.26
N ILE A 87 -11.67 -14.92 4.32
CA ILE A 87 -12.78 -15.58 5.00
C ILE A 87 -13.80 -15.97 3.94
N ASN A 88 -14.03 -17.26 3.80
CA ASN A 88 -14.98 -17.84 2.84
C ASN A 88 -16.23 -18.39 3.55
N GLY A 89 -16.40 -18.06 4.82
CA GLY A 89 -17.48 -18.51 5.68
C GLY A 89 -17.03 -18.63 7.15
N PRO A 90 -17.92 -19.01 8.07
CA PRO A 90 -17.65 -18.96 9.51
C PRO A 90 -16.55 -19.94 9.96
N SER A 91 -16.33 -21.03 9.23
CA SER A 91 -15.36 -22.09 9.57
C SER A 91 -14.13 -22.13 8.66
N ASP A 92 -14.15 -21.39 7.55
CA ASP A 92 -13.15 -21.44 6.48
C ASP A 92 -12.45 -20.09 6.37
N ILE A 93 -11.43 -19.93 7.22
CA ILE A 93 -10.56 -18.76 7.28
C ILE A 93 -9.16 -19.18 6.88
N PHE A 94 -8.55 -18.42 5.98
CA PHE A 94 -7.19 -18.58 5.51
C PHE A 94 -6.39 -17.31 5.82
N ILE A 95 -5.12 -17.47 6.09
CA ILE A 95 -4.19 -16.37 6.37
C ILE A 95 -2.93 -16.56 5.53
N GLU A 96 -2.33 -15.45 5.11
CA GLU A 96 -1.02 -15.46 4.46
C GLU A 96 0.05 -15.02 5.46
N ILE A 97 1.06 -15.88 5.65
CA ILE A 97 2.27 -15.57 6.44
C ILE A 97 3.49 -15.81 5.57
N GLY A 98 4.33 -14.80 5.40
CA GLY A 98 5.55 -14.90 4.59
C GLY A 98 5.31 -15.31 3.12
N GLY A 99 4.17 -14.93 2.54
CA GLY A 99 3.81 -15.26 1.16
C GLY A 99 3.26 -16.68 0.97
N LYS A 100 2.95 -17.41 2.04
CA LYS A 100 2.30 -18.73 2.00
C LYS A 100 0.94 -18.66 2.66
N VAL A 101 -0.07 -19.20 1.98
CA VAL A 101 -1.45 -19.28 2.49
C VAL A 101 -1.63 -20.56 3.29
N GLU A 102 -2.20 -20.44 4.49
CA GLU A 102 -2.54 -21.56 5.36
C GLU A 102 -3.92 -21.38 6.01
N LYS A 103 -4.51 -22.47 6.50
CA LYS A 103 -5.81 -22.45 7.17
C LYS A 103 -5.65 -21.96 8.60
N SER A 104 -6.40 -20.94 8.98
CA SER A 104 -6.39 -20.39 10.34
C SER A 104 -7.10 -21.34 11.32
N PRO A 105 -6.61 -21.46 12.57
CA PRO A 105 -7.33 -22.17 13.62
C PRO A 105 -8.51 -21.36 14.18
N ILE A 106 -8.60 -20.07 13.86
CA ILE A 106 -9.69 -19.19 14.29
C ILE A 106 -10.94 -19.47 13.45
N GLN A 107 -12.10 -19.44 14.11
CA GLN A 107 -13.40 -19.64 13.49
C GLN A 107 -14.41 -18.70 14.15
N PHE A 108 -15.43 -18.33 13.39
CA PHE A 108 -16.62 -17.71 13.92
C PHE A 108 -17.50 -18.76 14.62
N VAL A 109 -18.43 -18.27 15.43
CA VAL A 109 -19.48 -19.08 16.05
C VAL A 109 -20.43 -19.59 14.96
N ASN A 110 -20.88 -18.69 14.09
CA ASN A 110 -21.80 -18.97 13.00
C ASN A 110 -21.83 -17.82 11.98
N GLU A 111 -22.58 -18.02 10.91
CA GLU A 111 -22.79 -17.03 9.84
C GLU A 111 -23.38 -15.70 10.36
N LYS A 112 -24.26 -15.76 11.38
CA LYS A 112 -24.86 -14.55 11.97
C LYS A 112 -23.80 -13.64 12.62
N GLN A 113 -22.83 -14.22 13.32
CA GLN A 113 -21.71 -13.47 13.91
C GLN A 113 -20.85 -12.83 12.81
N LEU A 114 -20.47 -13.60 11.79
CA LEU A 114 -19.68 -13.12 10.67
C LEU A 114 -20.38 -11.94 9.94
N ASN A 115 -21.66 -12.09 9.63
CA ASN A 115 -22.46 -11.04 8.98
C ASN A 115 -22.59 -9.77 9.84
N THR A 116 -22.71 -9.93 11.17
CA THR A 116 -22.76 -8.79 12.11
C THR A 116 -21.45 -8.01 12.09
N ILE A 117 -20.31 -8.71 12.11
CA ILE A 117 -18.98 -8.08 12.02
C ILE A 117 -18.78 -7.42 10.66
N ALA A 118 -19.20 -8.06 9.56
CA ALA A 118 -19.16 -7.49 8.22
C ALA A 118 -19.92 -6.15 8.13
N LYS A 119 -21.15 -6.11 8.67
CA LYS A 119 -21.98 -4.90 8.75
C LYS A 119 -21.35 -3.81 9.60
N ARG A 120 -20.72 -4.17 10.71
CA ARG A 120 -20.00 -3.21 11.57
C ARG A 120 -18.81 -2.59 10.84
N ILE A 121 -18.00 -3.38 10.15
CA ILE A 121 -16.88 -2.90 9.35
C ILE A 121 -17.36 -1.87 8.32
N ALA A 122 -18.43 -2.19 7.58
CA ALA A 122 -19.03 -1.27 6.61
C ALA A 122 -19.54 0.02 7.27
N SER A 123 -20.26 -0.09 8.39
CA SER A 123 -20.84 1.05 9.10
C SER A 123 -19.78 2.01 9.64
N ASN A 124 -18.64 1.50 10.11
CA ASN A 124 -17.55 2.31 10.64
C ASN A 124 -16.91 3.25 9.60
N VAL A 125 -17.04 2.93 8.31
CA VAL A 125 -16.60 3.78 7.19
C VAL A 125 -17.76 4.51 6.50
N GLY A 126 -18.91 4.60 7.16
CA GLY A 126 -20.10 5.27 6.63
C GLY A 126 -20.75 4.56 5.44
N ARG A 127 -20.48 3.26 5.26
CA ARG A 127 -21.07 2.43 4.21
C ARG A 127 -22.14 1.50 4.80
N ARG A 128 -23.05 1.06 3.93
CA ARG A 128 -24.13 0.13 4.30
C ARG A 128 -24.05 -1.11 3.42
N ILE A 129 -24.19 -2.27 4.03
CA ILE A 129 -24.22 -3.57 3.36
C ILE A 129 -25.47 -4.35 3.78
N ASP A 130 -26.27 -4.75 2.80
CA ASP A 130 -27.49 -5.54 2.95
C ASP A 130 -27.81 -6.29 1.64
N GLU A 131 -28.90 -7.06 1.61
CA GLU A 131 -29.26 -7.85 0.42
C GLU A 131 -29.47 -7.01 -0.85
N SER A 132 -29.80 -5.72 -0.72
CA SER A 132 -29.91 -4.80 -1.86
C SER A 132 -28.56 -4.26 -2.34
N LYS A 133 -27.58 -4.21 -1.43
CA LYS A 133 -26.20 -3.77 -1.68
C LYS A 133 -25.21 -4.79 -1.06
N PRO A 134 -25.05 -5.96 -1.67
CA PRO A 134 -24.31 -7.07 -1.06
C PRO A 134 -22.78 -6.97 -1.19
N LEU A 135 -22.26 -5.90 -1.81
CA LEU A 135 -20.83 -5.64 -2.02
C LEU A 135 -20.41 -4.40 -1.24
N CYS A 136 -19.26 -4.47 -0.56
CA CYS A 136 -18.69 -3.32 0.12
C CYS A 136 -17.16 -3.40 0.18
N ASP A 137 -16.48 -2.40 -0.38
CA ASP A 137 -15.09 -2.10 -0.03
C ASP A 137 -15.06 -1.17 1.19
N ALA A 138 -14.14 -1.39 2.11
CA ALA A 138 -14.04 -0.65 3.36
C ALA A 138 -12.58 -0.57 3.84
N ARG A 139 -12.39 0.13 4.95
CA ARG A 139 -11.11 0.20 5.66
C ARG A 139 -11.29 -0.02 7.14
N LEU A 140 -10.34 -0.73 7.72
CA LEU A 140 -10.20 -0.82 9.16
C LEU A 140 -9.47 0.42 9.70
N MET A 141 -9.52 0.60 11.02
CA MET A 141 -8.89 1.74 11.70
C MET A 141 -7.36 1.75 11.55
N ASP A 142 -6.73 0.59 11.37
CA ASP A 142 -5.30 0.44 11.10
C ASP A 142 -4.91 0.74 9.64
N GLY A 143 -5.88 1.08 8.78
CA GLY A 143 -5.69 1.33 7.35
C GLY A 143 -5.80 0.10 6.46
N SER A 144 -5.99 -1.09 7.05
CA SER A 144 -6.17 -2.34 6.30
C SER A 144 -7.38 -2.27 5.39
N ARG A 145 -7.24 -2.79 4.16
CA ARG A 145 -8.32 -2.79 3.16
C ARG A 145 -9.19 -4.00 3.34
N VAL A 146 -10.50 -3.80 3.25
CA VAL A 146 -11.47 -4.88 3.38
C VAL A 146 -12.37 -4.90 2.17
N ASN A 147 -12.51 -6.05 1.53
CA ASN A 147 -13.58 -6.33 0.60
C ASN A 147 -14.58 -7.28 1.26
N ILE A 148 -15.87 -6.99 1.14
CA ILE A 148 -16.96 -7.76 1.74
C ILE A 148 -17.97 -8.11 0.66
N VAL A 149 -18.37 -9.38 0.63
CA VAL A 149 -19.48 -9.89 -0.20
C VAL A 149 -20.41 -10.69 0.70
N ILE A 150 -21.71 -10.37 0.69
CA ILE A 150 -22.72 -11.12 1.44
C ILE A 150 -23.72 -11.83 0.49
N PRO A 151 -24.52 -12.78 0.98
CA PRO A 151 -25.64 -13.32 0.23
C PRO A 151 -26.58 -12.22 -0.30
N PRO A 152 -27.19 -12.39 -1.48
CA PRO A 152 -27.22 -13.62 -2.28
C PRO A 152 -26.02 -13.81 -3.24
N LEU A 153 -25.09 -12.86 -3.34
CA LEU A 153 -23.95 -12.98 -4.27
C LEU A 153 -22.90 -13.99 -3.81
N ALA A 154 -22.63 -14.03 -2.51
CA ALA A 154 -21.79 -15.06 -1.92
C ALA A 154 -22.66 -16.27 -1.54
N ILE A 155 -22.72 -17.24 -2.46
CA ILE A 155 -23.60 -18.42 -2.38
C ILE A 155 -23.31 -19.26 -1.12
N ASP A 156 -22.03 -19.37 -0.75
CA ASP A 156 -21.57 -20.18 0.38
C ASP A 156 -21.58 -19.43 1.74
N GLY A 157 -22.13 -18.21 1.78
CA GLY A 157 -22.16 -17.36 2.97
C GLY A 157 -21.25 -16.13 2.84
N THR A 158 -21.23 -15.29 3.87
CA THR A 158 -20.48 -14.03 3.87
C THR A 158 -18.99 -14.28 3.61
N SER A 159 -18.43 -13.56 2.64
CA SER A 159 -17.00 -13.56 2.33
C SER A 159 -16.38 -12.22 2.68
N ILE A 160 -15.19 -12.25 3.29
CA ILE A 160 -14.41 -11.07 3.64
C ILE A 160 -12.96 -11.31 3.25
N SER A 161 -12.37 -10.40 2.49
CA SER A 161 -10.92 -10.38 2.20
C SER A 161 -10.30 -9.13 2.81
N ILE A 162 -9.34 -9.32 3.72
CA ILE A 162 -8.60 -8.23 4.37
C ILE A 162 -7.16 -8.28 3.88
N ARG A 163 -6.69 -7.19 3.27
CA ARG A 163 -5.26 -6.97 3.04
C ARG A 163 -4.75 -6.03 4.11
N LYS A 164 -3.87 -6.54 4.97
CA LYS A 164 -3.36 -5.77 6.10
C LYS A 164 -2.49 -4.60 5.63
N PHE A 165 -2.68 -3.45 6.26
CA PHE A 165 -1.78 -2.32 6.11
C PHE A 165 -0.53 -2.57 6.95
N LYS A 166 0.45 -3.27 6.37
CA LYS A 166 1.71 -3.54 7.04
C LYS A 166 2.60 -2.30 7.01
N GLU A 167 3.21 -1.97 8.14
CA GLU A 167 4.17 -0.88 8.21
C GLU A 167 5.39 -1.21 7.31
N GLN A 168 5.54 -0.52 6.18
CA GLN A 168 6.65 -0.76 5.25
C GLN A 168 7.90 -0.03 5.75
N LYS A 169 8.64 -0.67 6.66
CA LYS A 169 9.93 -0.19 7.19
C LYS A 169 11.13 -0.46 6.28
N ILE A 170 10.90 -0.89 5.02
CA ILE A 170 12.00 -1.19 4.10
C ILE A 170 12.66 0.12 3.70
N LYS A 171 13.87 0.34 4.20
CA LYS A 171 14.72 1.46 3.81
C LYS A 171 15.59 1.10 2.61
N LEU A 172 16.24 2.10 2.04
CA LEU A 172 17.09 1.90 0.87
C LEU A 172 18.30 1.01 1.18
N GLU A 173 18.82 1.07 2.41
CA GLU A 173 19.91 0.22 2.88
C GLU A 173 19.50 -1.26 2.91
N ASN A 174 18.25 -1.55 3.29
CA ASN A 174 17.75 -2.92 3.27
C ASN A 174 17.65 -3.47 1.85
N LEU A 175 17.33 -2.63 0.86
CA LEU A 175 17.33 -3.05 -0.55
C LEU A 175 18.74 -3.41 -1.03
N VAL A 176 19.78 -2.76 -0.51
CA VAL A 176 21.18 -3.13 -0.74
C VAL A 176 21.50 -4.47 -0.06
N GLU A 177 21.11 -4.65 1.20
CA GLU A 177 21.31 -5.91 1.95
C GLU A 177 20.61 -7.10 1.27
N PHE A 178 19.42 -6.89 0.69
CA PHE A 178 18.72 -7.91 -0.10
C PHE A 178 19.38 -8.18 -1.46
N GLY A 179 20.40 -7.41 -1.83
CA GLY A 179 21.07 -7.44 -3.11
C GLY A 179 20.21 -6.93 -4.26
N ALA A 180 19.18 -6.12 -3.99
CA ALA A 180 18.30 -5.56 -5.02
C ALA A 180 18.99 -4.47 -5.87
N MET A 181 19.98 -3.79 -5.29
CA MET A 181 20.83 -2.80 -5.95
C MET A 181 22.21 -2.75 -5.25
N SER A 182 23.20 -2.11 -5.85
CA SER A 182 24.49 -1.86 -5.21
C SER A 182 24.45 -0.65 -4.26
N VAL A 183 25.50 -0.47 -3.45
CA VAL A 183 25.65 0.70 -2.55
C VAL A 183 25.71 1.99 -3.36
N GLU A 184 26.42 1.96 -4.49
CA GLU A 184 26.62 3.08 -5.42
C GLU A 184 25.27 3.52 -6.02
N MET A 185 24.45 2.56 -6.44
CA MET A 185 23.09 2.81 -6.93
C MET A 185 22.20 3.45 -5.85
N ALA A 186 22.28 2.93 -4.61
CA ALA A 186 21.53 3.49 -3.50
C ALA A 186 21.95 4.94 -3.18
N LYS A 187 23.26 5.22 -3.16
CA LYS A 187 23.79 6.58 -2.99
C LYS A 187 23.34 7.52 -4.10
N LEU A 188 23.36 7.08 -5.36
CA LEU A 188 22.92 7.91 -6.48
C LEU A 188 21.43 8.26 -6.36
N LEU A 189 20.58 7.26 -6.08
CA LEU A 189 19.14 7.47 -5.98
C LEU A 189 18.74 8.29 -4.75
N SER A 190 19.46 8.16 -3.62
CA SER A 190 19.24 9.01 -2.45
C SER A 190 19.57 10.48 -2.75
N ILE A 191 20.69 10.74 -3.43
CA ILE A 191 21.07 12.08 -3.90
C ILE A 191 20.03 12.61 -4.89
N ALA A 192 19.59 11.81 -5.86
CA ALA A 192 18.60 12.22 -6.84
C ALA A 192 17.26 12.62 -6.17
N SER A 193 16.79 11.83 -5.21
CA SER A 193 15.60 12.14 -4.41
C SER A 193 15.79 13.43 -3.60
N HIS A 194 16.92 13.59 -2.92
CA HIS A 194 17.24 14.77 -2.13
C HIS A 194 17.32 16.04 -2.99
N CYS A 195 17.98 15.97 -4.14
CA CYS A 195 18.19 17.07 -5.09
C CYS A 195 16.97 17.34 -5.99
N LYS A 196 15.80 16.81 -5.61
CA LYS A 196 14.52 17.02 -6.26
C LYS A 196 14.45 16.54 -7.72
N CYS A 197 15.19 15.49 -8.10
CA CYS A 197 14.99 14.89 -9.42
C CYS A 197 13.59 14.26 -9.51
N ASN A 198 12.92 14.43 -10.65
CA ASN A 198 11.65 13.79 -10.95
C ASN A 198 11.88 12.34 -11.40
N ILE A 199 11.30 11.37 -10.68
CA ILE A 199 11.63 9.94 -10.86
C ILE A 199 10.37 9.13 -11.21
N LEU A 200 10.42 8.41 -12.33
CA LEU A 200 9.45 7.36 -12.65
C LEU A 200 10.01 5.98 -12.32
N ILE A 201 9.29 5.22 -11.50
CA ILE A 201 9.67 3.86 -11.13
C ILE A 201 8.78 2.87 -11.90
N SER A 202 9.37 2.09 -12.80
CA SER A 202 8.64 1.18 -13.68
C SER A 202 8.88 -0.29 -13.34
N GLY A 203 7.87 -1.14 -13.55
CA GLY A 203 8.00 -2.58 -13.34
C GLY A 203 6.72 -3.39 -13.45
N GLY A 204 6.85 -4.72 -13.45
CA GLY A 204 5.71 -5.64 -13.36
C GLY A 204 5.06 -5.65 -11.97
N THR A 205 3.91 -6.32 -11.83
CA THR A 205 3.25 -6.52 -10.52
C THR A 205 4.17 -7.26 -9.56
N GLY A 206 4.22 -6.82 -8.30
CA GLY A 206 5.05 -7.46 -7.26
C GLY A 206 6.57 -7.28 -7.42
N SER A 207 7.02 -6.44 -8.37
CA SER A 207 8.45 -6.14 -8.60
C SER A 207 9.09 -5.25 -7.54
N GLY A 208 8.29 -4.58 -6.71
CA GLY A 208 8.77 -3.71 -5.63
C GLY A 208 8.76 -2.21 -5.95
N LYS A 209 7.98 -1.75 -6.95
CA LYS A 209 7.89 -0.32 -7.33
C LYS A 209 7.55 0.59 -6.15
N THR A 210 6.42 0.33 -5.48
CA THR A 210 5.93 1.11 -4.33
C THR A 210 6.92 1.05 -3.17
N THR A 211 7.54 -0.11 -2.94
CA THR A 211 8.58 -0.27 -1.91
C THR A 211 9.80 0.59 -2.18
N LEU A 212 10.28 0.64 -3.44
CA LEU A 212 11.39 1.51 -3.82
C LEU A 212 11.01 2.98 -3.69
N LEU A 213 9.81 3.36 -4.16
CA LEU A 213 9.31 4.73 -4.01
C LEU A 213 9.29 5.15 -2.54
N ASN A 214 8.73 4.29 -1.67
CA ASN A 214 8.64 4.55 -0.24
C ASN A 214 10.04 4.68 0.39
N ALA A 215 11.00 3.84 0.00
CA ALA A 215 12.39 3.95 0.47
C ALA A 215 13.05 5.26 0.01
N LEU A 216 12.88 5.67 -1.25
CA LEU A 216 13.44 6.92 -1.78
C LEU A 216 12.81 8.16 -1.16
N SER A 217 11.55 8.08 -0.75
CA SER A 217 10.86 9.18 -0.07
C SER A 217 11.50 9.56 1.27
N GLY A 218 12.27 8.66 1.88
CA GLY A 218 13.02 8.93 3.11
C GLY A 218 14.08 10.02 2.96
N PHE A 219 14.53 10.28 1.74
CA PHE A 219 15.57 11.27 1.42
C PHE A 219 15.02 12.65 1.01
N ILE A 220 13.69 12.80 0.97
CA ILE A 220 13.02 14.10 0.82
C ILE A 220 13.35 14.98 2.04
N GLY A 221 13.54 16.28 1.87
CA GLY A 221 13.84 17.19 2.98
C GLY A 221 12.72 17.27 4.02
N GLU A 222 13.05 17.43 5.31
CA GLU A 222 12.08 17.47 6.42
C GLU A 222 11.12 18.68 6.37
N THR A 223 11.50 19.74 5.64
CA THR A 223 10.70 20.96 5.50
C THR A 223 9.76 20.93 4.29
N GLU A 224 9.90 19.94 3.40
CA GLU A 224 9.13 19.86 2.16
C GLU A 224 7.70 19.38 2.44
N ARG A 225 6.72 20.07 1.85
CA ARG A 225 5.32 19.67 1.85
C ARG A 225 5.07 18.66 0.74
N ILE A 226 4.63 17.46 1.11
CA ILE A 226 4.39 16.37 0.16
C ILE A 226 2.90 16.08 0.09
N VAL A 227 2.35 15.96 -1.12
CA VAL A 227 1.00 15.43 -1.34
C VAL A 227 1.11 14.07 -2.02
N THR A 228 0.61 13.02 -1.37
CA THR A 228 0.49 11.69 -1.99
C THR A 228 -0.93 11.48 -2.52
N ILE A 229 -1.05 10.86 -3.70
CA ILE A 229 -2.32 10.55 -4.35
C ILE A 229 -2.29 9.08 -4.77
N GLU A 230 -3.20 8.28 -4.23
CA GLU A 230 -3.21 6.84 -4.44
C GLU A 230 -4.64 6.34 -4.63
N ASP A 231 -4.85 5.28 -5.44
CA ASP A 231 -6.16 4.62 -5.50
C ASP A 231 -6.57 4.15 -4.10
N ALA A 232 -5.58 3.62 -3.40
CA ALA A 232 -5.64 3.34 -2.00
C ALA A 232 -4.23 3.50 -1.43
N ALA A 233 -4.10 4.17 -0.29
CA ALA A 233 -2.83 4.51 0.30
C ALA A 233 -2.05 3.26 0.73
N GLU A 234 -0.86 3.13 0.16
CA GLU A 234 0.17 2.15 0.49
C GLU A 234 1.43 2.88 0.98
N LEU A 235 1.63 4.11 0.50
CA LEU A 235 2.78 4.92 0.86
C LEU A 235 2.73 5.37 2.32
N GLN A 236 3.89 5.24 2.98
CA GLN A 236 4.12 5.52 4.39
C GLN A 236 5.39 6.36 4.55
N LEU A 237 5.32 7.57 3.99
CA LEU A 237 6.41 8.53 4.03
C LEU A 237 6.69 8.93 5.48
N GLN A 238 7.96 8.84 5.89
CA GLN A 238 8.41 9.25 7.22
C GLN A 238 8.80 10.73 7.20
N LYS A 239 7.82 11.60 6.93
CA LYS A 239 8.01 13.06 6.86
C LYS A 239 6.94 13.80 7.67
N PRO A 240 7.25 14.94 8.29
CA PRO A 240 6.30 15.64 9.15
C PRO A 240 5.18 16.32 8.37
N HIS A 241 5.44 16.74 7.13
CA HIS A 241 4.54 17.62 6.38
C HIS A 241 3.93 16.93 5.16
N ILE A 242 3.10 15.92 5.40
CA ILE A 242 2.46 15.11 4.36
C ILE A 242 0.95 15.32 4.36
N VAL A 243 0.36 15.41 3.16
CA VAL A 243 -1.06 15.20 2.94
C VAL A 243 -1.27 13.94 2.12
N ARG A 244 -2.08 13.02 2.62
CA ARG A 244 -2.41 11.76 1.94
C ARG A 244 -3.81 11.87 1.36
N LEU A 245 -3.91 11.75 0.04
CA LEU A 245 -5.15 11.80 -0.70
C LEU A 245 -5.43 10.43 -1.35
N GLU A 246 -6.70 10.07 -1.39
CA GLU A 246 -7.15 8.82 -1.97
C GLU A 246 -8.26 9.07 -2.97
N THR A 247 -8.21 8.32 -4.07
CA THR A 247 -9.33 8.31 -5.00
C THR A 247 -10.58 7.75 -4.33
N ARG A 248 -11.74 8.11 -4.87
CA ARG A 248 -13.01 7.54 -4.45
C ARG A 248 -13.71 7.02 -5.68
N GLN A 249 -13.98 5.72 -5.71
CA GLN A 249 -14.84 5.15 -6.75
C GLN A 249 -16.26 5.70 -6.62
N ALA A 250 -16.98 5.74 -7.75
CA ALA A 250 -18.39 6.10 -7.76
C ALA A 250 -19.20 5.21 -6.79
N SER A 251 -20.23 5.78 -6.17
CA SER A 251 -21.21 5.00 -5.42
C SER A 251 -21.96 4.05 -6.36
N VAL A 252 -22.76 3.13 -5.79
CA VAL A 252 -23.62 2.23 -6.58
C VAL A 252 -24.59 3.02 -7.47
N GLU A 253 -24.97 4.23 -7.06
CA GLU A 253 -25.78 5.18 -7.83
C GLU A 253 -24.99 5.93 -8.92
N GLY A 254 -23.70 5.62 -9.11
CA GLY A 254 -22.83 6.25 -10.10
C GLY A 254 -22.39 7.67 -9.75
N THR A 255 -22.51 8.08 -8.48
CA THR A 255 -22.22 9.46 -8.05
C THR A 255 -21.01 9.55 -7.13
N GLY A 256 -20.41 10.73 -7.07
CA GLY A 256 -19.34 11.02 -6.11
C GLY A 256 -18.00 10.38 -6.43
N GLU A 257 -17.75 9.94 -7.66
CA GLU A 257 -16.39 9.58 -8.07
C GLU A 257 -15.43 10.76 -7.86
N VAL A 258 -14.22 10.47 -7.41
CA VAL A 258 -13.10 11.41 -7.31
C VAL A 258 -11.89 10.70 -7.89
N SER A 259 -11.51 11.08 -9.11
CA SER A 259 -10.41 10.46 -9.84
C SER A 259 -9.04 10.93 -9.33
N ALA A 260 -7.99 10.13 -9.58
CA ALA A 260 -6.61 10.54 -9.31
C ALA A 260 -6.26 11.85 -10.02
N ARG A 261 -6.77 12.04 -11.25
CA ARG A 261 -6.56 13.25 -12.04
C ARG A 261 -7.11 14.49 -11.34
N GLU A 262 -8.33 14.44 -10.83
CA GLU A 262 -8.93 15.54 -10.06
C GLU A 262 -8.13 15.86 -8.80
N LEU A 263 -7.62 14.84 -8.11
CA LEU A 263 -6.78 15.03 -6.93
C LEU A 263 -5.45 15.70 -7.28
N VAL A 264 -4.83 15.36 -8.43
CA VAL A 264 -3.61 16.04 -8.89
C VAL A 264 -3.90 17.51 -9.20
N ILE A 265 -4.99 17.80 -9.90
CA ILE A 265 -5.38 19.20 -10.20
C ILE A 265 -5.65 19.97 -8.90
N ASN A 266 -6.34 19.35 -7.95
CA ASN A 266 -6.63 19.98 -6.67
C ASN A 266 -5.37 20.19 -5.82
N SER A 267 -4.41 19.24 -5.87
CA SER A 267 -3.19 19.31 -5.07
C SER A 267 -2.31 20.51 -5.44
N LEU A 268 -2.33 20.97 -6.69
CA LEU A 268 -1.64 22.20 -7.13
C LEU A 268 -2.05 23.44 -6.32
N ARG A 269 -3.25 23.46 -5.72
CA ARG A 269 -3.72 24.56 -4.86
C ARG A 269 -3.32 24.42 -3.39
N MET A 270 -2.69 23.30 -3.04
CA MET A 270 -2.32 22.97 -1.66
C MET A 270 -0.89 23.41 -1.31
N ARG A 271 -0.24 24.18 -2.20
CA ARG A 271 1.17 24.60 -2.11
C ARG A 271 2.12 23.41 -1.83
N PRO A 272 2.07 22.30 -2.59
CA PRO A 272 3.02 21.22 -2.39
C PRO A 272 4.41 21.63 -2.88
N ASP A 273 5.46 21.14 -2.24
CA ASP A 273 6.80 21.09 -2.82
C ASP A 273 6.91 19.90 -3.79
N ARG A 274 6.26 18.77 -3.44
CA ARG A 274 6.26 17.53 -4.24
C ARG A 274 4.87 16.93 -4.32
N ILE A 275 4.53 16.39 -5.50
CA ILE A 275 3.33 15.59 -5.70
C ILE A 275 3.77 14.17 -6.06
N ILE A 276 3.33 13.19 -5.28
CA ILE A 276 3.65 11.78 -5.50
C ILE A 276 2.39 11.05 -5.87
N VAL A 277 2.33 10.52 -7.08
CA VAL A 277 1.23 9.68 -7.54
C VAL A 277 1.66 8.22 -7.34
N GLY A 278 0.96 7.48 -6.48
CA GLY A 278 1.39 6.13 -6.09
C GLY A 278 1.56 5.21 -7.29
N GLU A 279 0.62 5.24 -8.23
CA GLU A 279 0.75 4.58 -9.53
C GLU A 279 -0.08 5.32 -10.58
N CYS A 280 0.55 5.72 -11.68
CA CYS A 280 -0.16 6.24 -12.85
C CYS A 280 -0.67 5.08 -13.72
N ARG A 281 -1.95 5.16 -14.08
CA ARG A 281 -2.69 4.21 -14.93
C ARG A 281 -3.46 4.89 -16.06
N GLY A 282 -3.66 6.20 -16.01
CA GLY A 282 -4.51 6.94 -16.93
C GLY A 282 -4.20 8.44 -17.01
N GLY A 283 -5.26 9.24 -17.20
CA GLY A 283 -5.13 10.66 -17.58
C GLY A 283 -4.46 11.56 -16.54
N GLU A 284 -4.34 11.12 -15.28
CA GLU A 284 -3.58 11.80 -14.23
C GLU A 284 -2.09 11.93 -14.57
N ALA A 285 -1.55 11.07 -15.45
CA ALA A 285 -0.18 11.18 -15.92
C ALA A 285 0.11 12.53 -16.60
N PHE A 286 -0.86 13.09 -17.33
CA PHE A 286 -0.72 14.40 -17.94
C PHE A 286 -0.57 15.50 -16.88
N GLU A 287 -1.47 15.52 -15.88
CA GLU A 287 -1.44 16.53 -14.82
C GLU A 287 -0.18 16.39 -13.95
N MET A 288 0.30 15.17 -13.72
CA MET A 288 1.56 14.90 -13.03
C MET A 288 2.76 15.48 -13.80
N LEU A 289 2.85 15.24 -15.11
CA LEU A 289 3.93 15.82 -15.93
C LEU A 289 3.86 17.36 -15.96
N GLN A 290 2.65 17.93 -15.98
CA GLN A 290 2.46 19.37 -15.86
C GLN A 290 2.94 19.89 -14.51
N ALA A 291 2.63 19.19 -13.41
CA ALA A 291 3.11 19.55 -12.07
C ALA A 291 4.64 19.57 -12.01
N MET A 292 5.29 18.51 -12.53
CA MET A 292 6.76 18.40 -12.62
C MET A 292 7.39 19.58 -13.38
N ASN A 293 6.76 20.02 -14.48
CA ASN A 293 7.24 21.17 -15.27
C ASN A 293 6.93 22.55 -14.65
N THR A 294 6.06 22.64 -13.65
CA THR A 294 5.55 23.91 -13.10
C THR A 294 5.99 24.19 -11.66
N GLY A 295 7.16 23.69 -11.29
CA GLY A 295 7.81 24.01 -10.01
C GLY A 295 7.52 23.04 -8.87
N HIS A 296 6.97 21.86 -9.16
CA HIS A 296 6.82 20.75 -8.21
C HIS A 296 7.91 19.70 -8.44
N ASP A 297 9.16 20.15 -8.45
CA ASP A 297 10.33 19.29 -8.62
C ASP A 297 10.43 18.23 -7.52
N GLY A 298 11.02 17.08 -7.85
CA GLY A 298 11.22 15.98 -6.92
C GLY A 298 9.99 15.10 -6.79
N SER A 299 9.02 15.28 -7.69
CA SER A 299 7.83 14.46 -7.79
C SER A 299 8.18 13.05 -8.27
N MET A 300 7.43 12.06 -7.80
CA MET A 300 7.67 10.66 -8.13
C MET A 300 6.38 9.96 -8.49
N SER A 301 6.46 8.97 -9.37
CA SER A 301 5.35 8.06 -9.61
C SER A 301 5.83 6.66 -9.95
N THR A 302 4.97 5.68 -9.72
CA THR A 302 5.16 4.35 -10.30
C THR A 302 4.29 4.12 -11.52
N LEU A 303 4.68 3.19 -12.40
CA LEU A 303 3.86 2.74 -13.52
C LEU A 303 4.23 1.32 -13.95
N HIS A 304 3.34 0.65 -14.68
CA HIS A 304 3.60 -0.68 -15.21
C HIS A 304 4.28 -0.63 -16.59
N ALA A 305 5.51 -1.11 -16.66
CA ALA A 305 6.26 -1.29 -17.91
C ALA A 305 7.35 -2.37 -17.77
N ASN A 306 7.75 -2.96 -18.89
CA ASN A 306 8.74 -4.04 -18.93
C ASN A 306 10.17 -3.54 -19.13
N THR A 307 10.32 -2.35 -19.70
CA THR A 307 11.61 -1.68 -19.97
C THR A 307 11.47 -0.16 -19.76
N PRO A 308 12.59 0.58 -19.60
CA PRO A 308 12.55 2.05 -19.56
C PRO A 308 11.90 2.67 -20.81
N ARG A 309 12.14 2.09 -22.00
CA ARG A 309 11.52 2.55 -23.25
C ARG A 309 10.01 2.31 -23.27
N ASP A 310 9.55 1.17 -22.74
CA ASP A 310 8.12 0.91 -22.58
C ASP A 310 7.49 1.88 -21.56
N ALA A 311 8.23 2.33 -20.55
CA ALA A 311 7.74 3.31 -19.58
C ALA A 311 7.41 4.64 -20.24
N ILE A 312 8.24 5.09 -21.18
CA ILE A 312 7.96 6.26 -22.03
C ILE A 312 6.69 6.03 -22.86
N ALA A 313 6.62 4.92 -23.61
CA ALA A 313 5.47 4.63 -24.47
C ALA A 313 4.15 4.50 -23.68
N ARG A 314 4.21 3.96 -22.45
CA ARG A 314 3.07 3.89 -21.53
C ARG A 314 2.66 5.28 -21.04
N THR A 315 3.62 6.11 -20.70
CA THR A 315 3.37 7.51 -20.31
C THR A 315 2.73 8.29 -21.47
N GLU A 316 3.22 8.12 -22.70
CA GLU A 316 2.61 8.68 -23.91
C GLU A 316 1.13 8.27 -24.03
N SER A 317 0.86 6.97 -23.91
CA SER A 317 -0.50 6.43 -23.99
C SER A 317 -1.42 7.00 -22.92
N MET A 318 -0.94 7.10 -21.68
CA MET A 318 -1.71 7.67 -20.56
C MET A 318 -2.03 9.15 -20.76
N VAL A 319 -1.08 9.93 -21.29
CA VAL A 319 -1.31 11.34 -21.64
C VAL A 319 -2.35 11.47 -22.75
N MET A 320 -2.32 10.61 -23.77
CA MET A 320 -3.32 10.60 -24.84
C MET A 320 -4.74 10.29 -24.35
N MET A 321 -4.88 9.54 -23.23
CA MET A 321 -6.18 9.32 -22.59
C MET A 321 -6.72 10.59 -21.92
N ALA A 322 -5.84 11.47 -21.44
CA ALA A 322 -6.22 12.72 -20.79
C ALA A 322 -6.69 13.78 -21.80
N THR A 323 -6.08 13.79 -22.98
CA THR A 323 -6.37 14.73 -24.06
C THR A 323 -6.05 14.13 -25.43
N ALA A 324 -7.06 14.08 -26.31
CA ALA A 324 -6.90 13.57 -27.67
C ALA A 324 -6.24 14.59 -28.64
N SER A 325 -6.00 15.82 -28.20
CA SER A 325 -5.63 16.93 -29.10
C SER A 325 -4.13 17.20 -29.19
N LEU A 326 -3.29 16.55 -28.37
CA LEU A 326 -1.84 16.81 -28.38
C LEU A 326 -1.11 15.90 -29.37
N PRO A 327 -0.30 16.45 -30.30
CA PRO A 327 0.59 15.65 -31.13
C PRO A 327 1.58 14.86 -30.27
N ILE A 328 1.92 13.64 -30.69
CA ILE A 328 2.84 12.76 -29.96
C ILE A 328 4.20 13.41 -29.69
N ALA A 329 4.70 14.21 -30.62
CA ALA A 329 5.95 14.95 -30.45
C ALA A 329 5.88 15.98 -29.30
N ALA A 330 4.73 16.62 -29.08
CA ALA A 330 4.53 17.53 -27.96
C ALA A 330 4.46 16.77 -26.62
N ILE A 331 3.82 15.59 -26.61
CA ILE A 331 3.79 14.71 -25.44
C ILE A 331 5.21 14.28 -25.06
N ARG A 332 6.01 13.82 -26.04
CA ARG A 332 7.41 13.44 -25.83
C ARG A 332 8.26 14.58 -25.27
N ARG A 333 8.12 15.80 -25.82
CA ARG A 333 8.81 16.99 -25.28
C ARG A 333 8.40 17.27 -23.84
N THR A 334 7.12 17.09 -23.51
CA THR A 334 6.61 17.27 -22.15
C THR A 334 7.20 16.24 -21.20
N ILE A 335 7.30 14.97 -21.62
CA ILE A 335 7.94 13.90 -20.84
C ILE A 335 9.42 14.20 -20.61
N VAL A 336 10.14 14.56 -21.67
CA VAL A 336 11.58 14.87 -21.63
C VAL A 336 11.89 16.06 -20.73
N SER A 337 11.02 17.07 -20.71
CA SER A 337 11.18 18.23 -19.84
C SER A 337 10.85 17.93 -18.37
N ALA A 338 9.95 16.97 -18.13
CA ALA A 338 9.41 16.70 -16.80
C ALA A 338 10.17 15.62 -16.03
N VAL A 339 10.60 14.56 -16.71
CA VAL A 339 11.11 13.34 -16.07
C VAL A 339 12.62 13.31 -16.20
N ASP A 340 13.30 13.29 -15.05
CA ASP A 340 14.76 13.22 -15.01
C ASP A 340 15.23 11.76 -15.12
N LEU A 341 14.61 10.86 -14.35
CA LEU A 341 15.05 9.47 -14.21
C LEU A 341 13.92 8.45 -14.39
N ILE A 342 14.27 7.32 -15.00
CA ILE A 342 13.47 6.10 -15.00
C ILE A 342 14.23 5.00 -14.27
N VAL A 343 13.62 4.44 -13.22
CA VAL A 343 14.18 3.32 -12.46
C VAL A 343 13.34 2.07 -12.73
N GLN A 344 13.91 1.14 -13.50
CA GLN A 344 13.23 -0.10 -13.86
C GLN A 344 13.52 -1.18 -12.81
N VAL A 345 12.49 -1.65 -12.13
CA VAL A 345 12.56 -2.79 -11.20
C VAL A 345 11.93 -4.05 -11.82
N LYS A 346 12.44 -5.22 -11.43
CA LYS A 346 11.92 -6.52 -11.89
C LYS A 346 11.99 -7.56 -10.77
N ARG A 347 10.95 -8.38 -10.69
CA ARG A 347 11.00 -9.67 -9.98
C ARG A 347 11.53 -10.71 -10.95
N LEU A 348 12.69 -11.29 -10.66
CA LEU A 348 13.27 -12.35 -11.45
C LEU A 348 12.59 -13.69 -11.14
N HIS A 349 12.85 -14.70 -11.97
CA HIS A 349 12.15 -15.99 -11.87
C HIS A 349 12.52 -16.79 -10.59
N ASP A 350 13.65 -16.48 -9.96
CA ASP A 350 14.05 -17.01 -8.65
C ASP A 350 13.34 -16.32 -7.48
N GLY A 351 12.44 -15.37 -7.78
CA GLY A 351 11.69 -14.58 -6.81
C GLY A 351 12.44 -13.36 -6.27
N SER A 352 13.73 -13.21 -6.57
CA SER A 352 14.50 -12.03 -6.18
C SER A 352 14.00 -10.78 -6.90
N ARG A 353 14.15 -9.62 -6.27
CA ARG A 353 13.80 -8.32 -6.85
C ARG A 353 15.09 -7.56 -7.12
N LYS A 354 15.23 -7.00 -8.32
CA LYS A 354 16.42 -6.25 -8.76
C LYS A 354 16.00 -4.94 -9.41
N VAL A 355 16.80 -3.89 -9.19
CA VAL A 355 16.82 -2.72 -10.05
C VAL A 355 17.59 -3.11 -11.31
N MET A 356 16.87 -3.20 -12.42
CA MET A 356 17.42 -3.61 -13.72
C MET A 356 18.11 -2.47 -14.43
N TYR A 357 17.56 -1.27 -14.34
CA TYR A 357 18.09 -0.07 -14.98
C TYR A 357 17.85 1.15 -14.10
N ILE A 358 18.83 2.05 -14.05
CA ILE A 358 18.67 3.46 -13.68
C ILE A 358 19.06 4.24 -14.93
N SER A 359 18.06 4.80 -15.62
CA SER A 359 18.26 5.50 -16.88
C SER A 359 17.90 6.98 -16.71
N GLU A 360 18.73 7.86 -17.25
CA GLU A 360 18.47 9.30 -17.32
C GLU A 360 17.85 9.66 -18.66
N ILE A 361 16.86 10.56 -18.64
CA ILE A 361 16.34 11.14 -19.87
C ILE A 361 17.21 12.33 -20.27
N ILE A 362 17.86 12.23 -21.44
CA ILE A 362 18.81 13.24 -21.91
C ILE A 362 18.14 14.29 -22.78
N GLY A 363 17.16 13.87 -23.60
CA GLY A 363 16.59 14.77 -24.59
C GLY A 363 15.78 14.06 -25.67
N MET A 364 15.69 14.72 -26.83
CA MET A 364 15.11 14.15 -28.04
C MET A 364 16.10 14.21 -29.20
N GLU A 365 16.12 13.15 -30.00
CA GLU A 365 16.76 13.11 -31.31
C GLU A 365 15.69 12.81 -32.37
N GLY A 366 15.37 13.82 -33.18
CA GLY A 366 14.18 13.78 -34.04
C GLY A 366 12.92 13.58 -33.20
N ASP A 367 12.20 12.48 -33.46
CA ASP A 367 10.98 12.11 -32.74
C ASP A 367 11.23 11.12 -31.59
N SER A 368 12.47 10.68 -31.38
CA SER A 368 12.79 9.66 -30.37
C SER A 368 13.30 10.29 -29.08
N VAL A 369 12.80 9.82 -27.95
CA VAL A 369 13.36 10.15 -26.63
C VAL A 369 14.69 9.40 -26.45
N VAL A 370 15.73 10.15 -26.11
CA VAL A 370 17.08 9.65 -25.86
C VAL A 370 17.26 9.47 -24.36
N MET A 371 17.75 8.30 -23.96
CA MET A 371 18.05 7.96 -22.58
C MET A 371 19.44 7.31 -22.49
N GLU A 372 20.12 7.54 -21.38
CA GLU A 372 21.40 6.92 -21.06
C GLU A 372 21.27 6.10 -19.77
N ASP A 373 21.74 4.84 -19.80
CA ASP A 373 21.75 3.98 -18.62
C ASP A 373 22.94 4.36 -17.73
N ILE A 374 22.68 4.84 -16.51
CA ILE A 374 23.72 5.11 -15.50
C ILE A 374 24.11 3.81 -14.81
N PHE A 375 23.14 2.93 -14.55
CA PHE A 375 23.37 1.59 -14.02
C PHE A 375 22.47 0.59 -14.73
N ARG A 376 22.98 -0.63 -14.92
CA ARG A 376 22.20 -1.77 -15.40
C ARG A 376 22.59 -3.06 -14.70
N TYR A 377 21.63 -3.97 -14.50
CA TYR A 377 21.90 -5.31 -14.00
C TYR A 377 22.04 -6.30 -15.16
N GLU A 378 23.18 -6.98 -15.22
CA GLU A 378 23.45 -8.05 -16.17
C GLU A 378 23.35 -9.40 -15.47
N ALA A 379 22.27 -10.13 -15.77
CA ALA A 379 22.07 -11.48 -15.24
C ALA A 379 23.00 -12.47 -15.94
N SER A 380 23.66 -13.32 -15.15
CA SER A 380 24.36 -14.52 -15.63
C SER A 380 23.37 -15.66 -15.84
N SER A 381 23.74 -16.65 -16.66
CA SER A 381 23.05 -17.93 -16.75
C SER A 381 23.27 -18.85 -15.53
N GLU A 382 24.17 -18.47 -14.63
CA GLU A 382 24.51 -19.25 -13.43
C GLU A 382 23.60 -18.93 -12.23
N TYR A 383 23.35 -19.95 -11.42
CA TYR A 383 22.67 -19.82 -10.14
C TYR A 383 23.66 -20.04 -8.99
N LYS A 384 23.48 -19.31 -7.90
CA LYS A 384 24.14 -19.54 -6.61
C LYS A 384 23.06 -19.66 -5.54
N GLU A 385 23.03 -20.78 -4.83
CA GLU A 385 22.05 -21.05 -3.75
C GLU A 385 20.59 -20.85 -4.20
N GLY A 386 20.27 -21.27 -5.43
CA GLY A 386 18.93 -21.14 -6.02
C GLY A 386 18.57 -19.73 -6.49
N LYS A 387 19.49 -18.75 -6.39
CA LYS A 387 19.30 -17.39 -6.89
C LYS A 387 20.15 -17.12 -8.13
N ILE A 388 19.63 -16.29 -9.03
CA ILE A 388 20.30 -15.87 -10.27
C ILE A 388 21.49 -14.98 -9.89
N LYS A 389 22.68 -15.36 -10.38
CA LYS A 389 23.87 -14.52 -10.26
C LYS A 389 23.82 -13.40 -11.29
N GLY A 390 24.38 -12.25 -10.97
CA GLY A 390 24.52 -11.16 -11.92
C GLY A 390 25.26 -9.99 -11.29
N GLU A 391 25.57 -9.00 -12.10
CA GLU A 391 26.40 -7.87 -11.70
C GLU A 391 25.73 -6.55 -12.10
N PHE A 392 25.85 -5.55 -11.23
CA PHE A 392 25.48 -4.18 -11.56
C PHE A 392 26.66 -3.54 -12.30
N ARG A 393 26.41 -3.09 -13.52
CA ARG A 393 27.38 -2.41 -14.38
C ARG A 393 26.99 -0.95 -14.52
N THR A 394 28.00 -0.07 -14.59
CA THR A 394 27.81 1.35 -14.87
C THR A 394 28.74 1.76 -16.01
N PRO A 395 28.25 2.47 -17.03
CA PRO A 395 29.11 3.16 -18.00
C PRO A 395 29.62 4.51 -17.47
N GLY A 396 29.22 4.92 -16.26
CA GLY A 396 29.53 6.22 -15.66
C GLY A 396 28.35 7.20 -15.72
N LEU A 397 28.60 8.43 -15.30
CA LEU A 397 27.65 9.54 -15.34
C LEU A 397 28.23 10.68 -16.19
N SER A 398 27.42 11.20 -17.11
CA SER A 398 27.80 12.37 -17.91
C SER A 398 27.98 13.61 -17.04
N THR A 399 28.95 14.46 -17.36
CA THR A 399 29.13 15.77 -16.68
C THR A 399 27.98 16.75 -16.95
N ARG A 400 27.16 16.47 -17.97
CA ARG A 400 25.93 17.22 -18.30
C ARG A 400 24.67 16.56 -17.73
N SER A 401 24.84 15.56 -16.86
CA SER A 401 23.72 14.88 -16.22
C SER A 401 22.93 15.87 -15.36
N VAL A 402 21.60 15.78 -15.42
CA VAL A 402 20.70 16.55 -14.55
C VAL A 402 20.93 16.22 -13.08
N ILE A 403 21.33 14.98 -12.76
CA ILE A 403 21.72 14.60 -11.39
C ILE A 403 22.95 15.40 -10.97
N TYR A 404 23.96 15.48 -11.83
CA TYR A 404 25.20 16.19 -11.53
C TYR A 404 24.94 17.71 -11.36
N GLU A 405 24.17 18.31 -12.27
CA GLU A 405 23.81 19.73 -12.20
C GLU A 405 23.01 20.08 -10.95
N ARG A 406 21.99 19.28 -10.62
CA ARG A 406 21.21 19.45 -9.39
C ARG A 406 22.08 19.21 -8.17
N ALA A 407 22.88 18.14 -8.12
CA ALA A 407 23.78 17.86 -6.99
C ALA A 407 24.74 19.02 -6.73
N LYS A 408 25.27 19.66 -7.77
CA LYS A 408 26.10 20.86 -7.62
C LYS A 408 25.36 22.02 -6.94
N PHE A 409 24.10 22.27 -7.31
CA PHE A 409 23.28 23.28 -6.65
C PHE A 409 23.06 22.98 -5.15
N PHE A 410 22.95 21.69 -4.80
CA PHE A 410 22.81 21.23 -3.42
C PHE A 410 24.15 20.98 -2.69
N GLY A 411 25.30 21.27 -3.31
CA GLY A 411 26.62 21.07 -2.71
C GLY A 411 27.05 19.60 -2.55
N LEU A 412 26.51 18.70 -3.37
CA LEU A 412 26.75 17.25 -3.34
C LEU A 412 27.54 16.74 -4.57
N GLU A 413 28.15 17.64 -5.35
CA GLU A 413 28.83 17.25 -6.60
C GLU A 413 30.01 16.29 -6.38
N ASP A 414 30.80 16.49 -5.32
CA ASP A 414 31.93 15.62 -4.99
C ASP A 414 31.44 14.23 -4.58
N THR A 415 30.36 14.15 -3.80
CA THR A 415 29.74 12.88 -3.42
C THR A 415 29.22 12.12 -4.64
N VAL A 416 28.68 12.81 -5.65
CA VAL A 416 28.29 12.17 -6.92
C VAL A 416 29.51 11.66 -7.68
N ARG A 417 30.62 12.42 -7.73
CA ARG A 417 31.85 11.98 -8.42
C ARG A 417 32.44 10.72 -7.78
N GLU A 418 32.45 10.64 -6.46
CA GLU A 418 32.95 9.47 -5.70
C GLU A 418 32.20 8.17 -6.00
N ILE A 419 30.95 8.23 -6.49
CA ILE A 419 30.18 7.04 -6.88
C ILE A 419 30.78 6.35 -8.12
N PHE A 420 31.46 7.11 -8.98
CA PHE A 420 31.98 6.65 -10.27
C PHE A 420 33.51 6.71 -10.38
N ALA A 421 34.20 7.06 -9.29
CA ALA A 421 35.65 7.02 -9.16
C ALA A 421 36.12 5.59 -8.83
#